data_AF-A0A3D4I3K4-F1
#
_entry.id   AF-A0A3D4I3K4-F1
#
_cell.length_a   1.000
_cell.length_b   1.000
_cell.length_c   1.000
_cell.angle_alpha   90.00
_cell.angle_beta   90.00
_cell.angle_gamma   90.00
#
_symmetry.space_group_name_H-M   'P 1'
#
loop_
_entity.id
_entity.type
_entity.pdbx_description
1 polymer ?
#
loop_
_entity_poly.entity_id
_entity_poly.type
_entity_poly.pdbx_seq_one_letter_code
_entity_poly.pdbx_strand_id
1 'polypeptide(L)' 'LEAGKTADIVVLDSDIFRTPVKEIRGSKVCMTVFNGNIVYNNLH' A
#
# COMPACT_ATOMS: atom_id res chain seq x y z
N LEU A 1 -5.62 -3.76 -12.17
CA LEU A 1 -4.61 -2.88 -12.79
C LEU A 1 -4.77 -3.01 -14.29
N GLU A 2 -5.06 -1.91 -14.98
CA GLU A 2 -5.20 -1.89 -16.43
C GLU A 2 -3.93 -1.32 -17.06
N ALA A 3 -3.44 -1.94 -18.14
CA ALA A 3 -2.26 -1.45 -18.84
C ALA A 3 -2.54 -0.06 -19.44
N GLY A 4 -1.66 0.92 -19.19
CA GLY A 4 -1.78 2.30 -19.68
C GLY A 4 -2.48 3.27 -18.72
N LYS A 5 -3.01 2.80 -17.58
CA LYS A 5 -3.48 3.66 -16.50
C LYS A 5 -2.41 3.77 -15.41
N THR A 6 -2.17 5.00 -14.99
CA THR A 6 -1.33 5.28 -13.85
C THR A 6 -1.96 4.68 -12.60
N ALA A 7 -1.26 3.72 -11.99
CA ALA A 7 -1.75 3.04 -10.79
C ALA A 7 -0.95 3.51 -9.57
N ASP A 8 -1.69 4.04 -8.62
CA ASP A 8 -1.16 4.34 -7.30
C ASP A 8 -1.38 3.12 -6.41
N ILE A 9 -0.30 2.56 -5.89
CA ILE A 9 -0.31 1.33 -5.09
C ILE A 9 0.32 1.63 -3.73
N VAL A 10 -0.35 1.19 -2.68
CA VAL A 10 0.19 1.20 -1.31
C VAL A 10 0.26 -0.25 -0.83
N VAL A 11 1.41 -0.64 -0.31
CA VAL A 11 1.62 -1.93 0.36
C VAL A 11 1.58 -1.68 1.86
N LEU A 12 0.74 -2.44 2.56
CA LEU A 12 0.60 -2.40 4.01
C LEU A 12 1.21 -3.66 4.64
N ASP A 13 1.59 -3.57 5.91
CA ASP A 13 2.05 -4.72 6.71
C ASP A 13 0.92 -5.67 7.15
N SER A 14 -0.33 -5.32 6.83
CA SER A 14 -1.52 -6.09 7.19
C SER A 14 -2.51 -6.19 6.02
N ASP A 15 -3.31 -7.26 6.04
CA ASP A 15 -4.47 -7.39 5.15
C ASP A 15 -5.68 -6.66 5.75
N ILE A 16 -5.89 -5.42 5.32
CA ILE A 16 -6.98 -4.58 5.81
C ILE A 16 -8.38 -5.07 5.42
N PHE A 17 -8.51 -6.00 4.46
CA PHE A 17 -9.80 -6.61 4.12
C PHE A 17 -10.23 -7.66 5.15
N ARG A 18 -9.28 -8.17 5.93
CA ARG A 18 -9.51 -9.15 7.02
C ARG A 18 -9.30 -8.55 8.41
N THR A 19 -8.71 -7.36 8.50
CA THR A 19 -8.43 -6.68 9.76
C THR A 19 -9.68 -5.98 10.30
N PRO A 20 -10.03 -6.13 11.60
CA PRO A 20 -11.12 -5.37 12.21
C PRO A 20 -10.92 -3.86 12.04
N VAL A 21 -11.99 -3.11 11.76
CA VAL A 21 -11.93 -1.66 11.48
C VAL A 21 -11.18 -0.87 12.56
N LYS A 22 -11.36 -1.25 13.84
CA LYS A 22 -10.66 -0.63 14.98
C LYS A 22 -9.14 -0.80 14.96
N GLU A 23 -8.64 -1.83 14.29
CA GLU A 23 -7.21 -2.20 14.20
C GLU A 23 -6.55 -1.68 12.93
N ILE A 24 -7.33 -1.33 11.88
CA ILE A 24 -6.79 -0.82 10.60
C ILE A 24 -5.84 0.37 10.80
N ARG A 25 -6.13 1.26 11.76
CA ARG A 25 -5.29 2.43 12.09
C ARG A 25 -3.87 2.08 12.54
N GLY A 26 -3.64 0.86 13.01
CA GLY A 26 -2.31 0.38 13.40
C GLY A 26 -1.45 -0.11 12.23
N SER A 27 -2.05 -0.31 11.05
CA SER A 27 -1.35 -0.82 9.87
C SER A 27 -0.31 0.18 9.38
N LYS A 28 0.88 -0.30 9.06
CA LYS A 28 1.99 0.52 8.57
C LYS A 28 2.09 0.41 7.06
N VAL A 29 2.49 1.52 6.44
CA VAL A 29 2.87 1.53 5.04
C VAL A 29 4.26 0.94 4.91
N CYS A 30 4.41 -0.07 4.06
CA CYS A 30 5.69 -0.68 3.71
C CYS A 30 6.27 -0.05 2.44
N MET A 31 5.43 0.25 1.46
CA MET A 31 5.86 0.81 0.18
C MET A 31 4.73 1.63 -0.44
N THR A 32 5.11 2.73 -1.12
CA THR A 32 4.19 3.53 -1.95
C THR A 32 4.76 3.63 -3.35
N VAL A 33 3.97 3.21 -4.33
CA VAL A 33 4.23 3.40 -5.76
C VAL A 33 3.25 4.46 -6.25
N PHE A 34 3.77 5.57 -6.74
CA PHE A 34 3.00 6.67 -7.30
C PHE A 34 3.48 6.93 -8.73
N ASN A 35 2.55 6.98 -9.67
CA ASN A 35 2.89 7.09 -11.09
C ASN A 35 3.91 6.07 -11.61
N GLY A 36 3.85 4.83 -11.09
CA GLY A 36 4.82 3.78 -11.44
C GLY A 36 6.20 3.91 -10.78
N ASN A 37 6.43 4.95 -9.97
CA ASN A 37 7.69 5.18 -9.26
C ASN A 37 7.54 4.84 -7.78
N ILE A 38 8.54 4.17 -7.19
CA ILE A 38 8.60 3.96 -5.74
C ILE A 38 8.98 5.30 -5.09
N VAL A 39 8.06 5.88 -4.32
CA VAL A 39 8.25 7.15 -3.60
C VAL A 39 8.46 6.95 -2.10
N TYR A 40 8.18 5.74 -1.61
CA TYR A 40 8.46 5.33 -0.23
C TYR A 40 8.74 3.83 -0.21
N ASN A 41 9.77 3.41 0.53
CA ASN A 41 10.10 2.00 0.72
C ASN A 41 10.73 1.77 2.10
N ASN A 42 10.15 0.88 2.87
CA ASN A 42 10.62 0.43 4.18
C ASN A 42 10.70 -1.11 4.25
N LEU A 43 10.77 -1.78 3.09
CA LEU A 43 11.07 -3.21 2.99
C LEU A 43 12.60 -3.36 3.11
N HIS A 44 13.05 -3.85 4.26
CA HIS A 44 14.44 -4.19 4.57
C HIS A 44 14.72 -5.68 4.38
#